data_AF-A0A1V5AED6-F1
#
_entry.id   AF-A0A1V5AED6-F1
#
_cell.length_a   1.000
_cell.length_b   1.000
_cell.length_c   1.000
_cell.angle_alpha   90.00
_cell.angle_beta   90.00
_cell.angle_gamma   90.00
#
_symmetry.space_group_name_H-M   'P 1'
#
loop_
_entity.id
_entity.type
_entity.pdbx_description
1 polymer ?
#
loop_
_entity_poly.entity_id
_entity_poly.type
_entity_poly.pdbx_seq_one_letter_code
_entity_poly.pdbx_strand_id
1 'polypeptide(L)'
;MKAEGGYQIKINDEEHMADLLRVLWDRYGRERVEQPVRDVVIIASDTDPSGLMVADLEAEFLQDLTDGLIRVAPEGFRNRRNEMTKDSFFFIAAEETLTPELIAKTKEKVREMENA
;
A
#
# COMPACT_ATOMS: atom_id res chain seq x y z
N MET A 1 20.18 -13.96 1.67
CA MET A 1 21.09 -15.12 1.74
C MET A 1 21.60 -15.25 3.16
N LYS A 2 21.69 -16.47 3.71
CA LYS A 2 22.30 -16.67 5.02
C LYS A 2 23.81 -16.42 4.92
N ALA A 3 24.34 -15.58 5.78
CA ALA A 3 25.75 -15.24 5.90
C ALA A 3 26.25 -15.63 7.30
N GLU A 4 27.56 -15.65 7.51
CA GLU A 4 28.12 -15.94 8.83
C GLU A 4 27.65 -14.88 9.84
N GLY A 5 26.92 -15.30 10.88
CA GLY A 5 26.35 -14.39 11.89
C GLY A 5 25.04 -13.67 11.51
N GLY A 6 24.40 -14.00 10.37
CA GLY A 6 23.08 -13.46 10.05
C GLY A 6 22.63 -13.59 8.60
N TYR A 7 22.03 -12.54 8.05
CA TYR A 7 21.49 -12.51 6.69
C TYR A 7 21.98 -11.30 5.90
N GLN A 8 22.24 -11.51 4.62
CA GLN A 8 22.50 -10.45 3.64
C GLN A 8 21.34 -10.38 2.64
N ILE A 9 20.77 -9.19 2.48
CA ILE A 9 19.74 -8.87 1.49
C ILE A 9 20.42 -8.07 0.38
N LYS A 10 20.28 -8.53 -0.86
CA LYS A 10 20.65 -7.77 -2.05
C LYS A 10 19.38 -7.14 -2.60
N ILE A 11 19.35 -5.82 -2.71
CA ILE A 11 18.26 -5.08 -3.33
C ILE A 11 18.47 -5.04 -4.84
N ASN A 12 17.44 -5.42 -5.60
CA ASN A 12 17.44 -5.30 -7.06
C ASN A 12 16.58 -4.12 -7.55
N ASP A 13 15.63 -3.69 -6.72
CA ASP A 13 14.76 -2.54 -6.95
C ASP A 13 14.66 -1.73 -5.66
N GLU A 14 14.98 -0.44 -5.77
CA GLU A 14 15.09 0.46 -4.63
C GLU A 14 13.81 1.27 -4.36
N GLU A 15 12.75 1.08 -5.14
CA GLU A 15 11.47 1.80 -5.01
C GLU A 15 10.99 1.86 -3.55
N HIS A 16 11.04 0.73 -2.84
CA HIS A 16 10.60 0.61 -1.43
C HIS A 16 11.76 0.44 -0.43
N MET A 17 12.97 0.94 -0.75
CA MET A 17 14.14 0.81 0.13
C MET A 17 13.89 1.39 1.53
N ALA A 18 13.25 2.56 1.62
CA ALA A 18 12.98 3.21 2.88
C ALA A 18 12.05 2.38 3.78
N ASP A 19 10.99 1.80 3.18
CA ASP A 19 10.07 0.91 3.88
C ASP A 19 10.73 -0.39 4.30
N LEU A 20 11.60 -0.96 3.46
CA LEU A 20 12.40 -2.13 3.80
C LEU A 20 13.23 -1.86 5.06
N LEU A 21 14.00 -0.77 5.08
CA LEU A 21 14.83 -0.42 6.23
C LEU A 21 13.99 -0.19 7.48
N ARG A 22 12.84 0.48 7.36
CA ARG A 22 11.91 0.69 8.47
C ARG A 22 11.43 -0.64 9.05
N VAL A 23 10.92 -1.56 8.21
CA VAL A 23 10.43 -2.87 8.64
C VAL A 23 11.53 -3.70 9.28
N LEU A 24 12.74 -3.65 8.73
CA LEU A 24 13.90 -4.36 9.30
C LEU A 24 14.31 -3.76 10.65
N TRP A 25 14.35 -2.44 10.79
CA TRP A 25 14.64 -1.80 12.07
C TRP A 25 13.59 -2.09 13.14
N ASP A 26 12.31 -2.08 12.77
CA ASP A 26 11.20 -2.40 13.67
C ASP A 26 11.28 -3.88 14.14
N ARG A 27 11.71 -4.78 13.24
CA ARG A 27 11.78 -6.22 13.52
C ARG A 27 13.05 -6.65 14.26
N TYR A 28 14.21 -6.10 13.89
CA TYR A 28 15.52 -6.58 14.31
C TYR A 28 16.27 -5.62 15.24
N GLY A 29 15.87 -4.35 15.29
CA GLY A 29 16.60 -3.28 15.96
C GLY A 29 17.56 -2.56 15.02
N ARG A 30 17.72 -1.25 15.21
CA ARG A 30 18.60 -0.41 14.37
C ARG A 30 20.06 -0.82 14.48
N GLU A 31 20.49 -1.30 15.63
CA GLU A 31 21.86 -1.72 15.92
C GLU A 31 22.26 -3.03 15.24
N ARG A 32 21.29 -3.80 14.73
CA ARG A 32 21.52 -5.09 14.06
C ARG A 32 21.32 -5.04 12.55
N VAL A 33 20.98 -3.87 12.00
CA VAL A 33 20.70 -3.68 10.57
C VAL A 33 21.66 -2.62 10.03
N GLU A 34 22.55 -3.04 9.15
CA GLU A 34 23.54 -2.17 8.53
C GLU A 34 23.38 -2.16 7.01
N GLN A 35 23.52 -0.98 6.39
CA GLN A 35 23.55 -0.82 4.95
C GLN A 35 24.96 -0.39 4.53
N PRO A 36 25.91 -1.33 4.35
CA PRO A 36 27.30 -0.98 4.01
C PRO A 36 27.42 -0.32 2.63
N VAL A 37 26.53 -0.67 1.70
CA VAL A 37 26.43 -0.08 0.36
C VAL A 37 24.96 0.01 -0.05
N ARG A 38 24.64 0.86 -1.03
CA ARG A 38 23.27 1.22 -1.42
C ARG A 38 22.34 0.01 -1.66
N ASP A 39 22.83 -1.02 -2.35
CA ASP A 39 22.06 -2.19 -2.78
C ASP A 39 22.22 -3.41 -1.85
N VAL A 40 22.84 -3.25 -0.68
CA VAL A 40 23.07 -4.37 0.26
C VAL A 40 22.71 -3.97 1.68
N VAL A 41 21.90 -4.81 2.33
CA VAL A 41 21.58 -4.72 3.76
C VAL A 41 22.04 -5.99 4.47
N ILE A 42 22.70 -5.83 5.62
CA ILE A 42 23.17 -6.91 6.49
C ILE A 42 22.35 -6.87 7.78
N ILE A 43 21.89 -8.04 8.22
CA ILE A 43 21.12 -8.23 9.44
C ILE A 43 21.86 -9.21 10.35
N ALA A 44 22.31 -8.75 11.51
CA ALA A 44 22.95 -9.57 12.54
C ALA A 44 21.90 -10.29 13.40
N SER A 45 21.22 -11.28 12.83
CA SER A 45 20.19 -12.08 13.51
C SER A 45 20.07 -13.47 12.91
N ASP A 46 19.73 -14.46 13.73
CA ASP A 46 19.41 -15.82 13.26
C ASP A 46 17.98 -15.94 12.69
N THR A 47 17.14 -14.92 12.89
CA THR A 47 15.76 -14.92 12.41
C THR A 47 15.69 -14.51 10.94
N ASP A 48 15.17 -15.39 10.09
CA ASP A 48 15.06 -15.18 8.65
C ASP A 48 14.18 -13.95 8.32
N PRO A 49 14.68 -12.98 7.52
CA PRO A 49 13.89 -11.82 7.04
C PRO A 49 12.97 -12.15 5.87
N SER A 50 12.99 -13.36 5.33
CA SER A 50 12.10 -13.75 4.23
C SER A 50 10.62 -13.65 4.63
N GLY A 51 9.77 -13.24 3.69
CA GLY A 51 8.33 -13.11 3.91
C GLY A 51 7.88 -11.87 4.71
N LEU A 52 8.80 -10.99 5.12
CA LEU A 52 8.43 -9.69 5.67
C LEU A 52 7.73 -8.85 4.60
N MET A 53 6.53 -8.36 4.92
CA MET A 53 5.83 -7.39 4.10
C MET A 53 6.56 -6.05 4.21
N VAL A 54 7.12 -5.59 3.09
CA VAL A 54 7.90 -4.35 3.00
C VAL A 54 6.99 -3.16 2.72
N ALA A 55 6.15 -3.30 1.70
CA ALA A 55 5.19 -2.30 1.28
C ALA A 55 3.81 -2.95 1.10
N ASP A 56 2.77 -2.17 1.36
CA ASP A 56 1.39 -2.54 1.05
C ASP A 56 1.01 -1.87 -0.28
N LEU A 57 1.40 -2.52 -1.37
CA LEU A 57 1.19 -2.00 -2.74
C LEU A 57 -0.29 -1.79 -3.06
N GLU A 58 -1.18 -2.55 -2.42
CA GLU A 58 -2.61 -2.40 -2.58
C GLU A 58 -3.10 -1.09 -1.95
N ALA A 59 -2.61 -0.78 -0.75
CA ALA A 59 -2.90 0.49 -0.09
C ALA A 59 -2.30 1.70 -0.83
N GLU A 60 -1.06 1.60 -1.31
CA GLU A 60 -0.40 2.65 -2.10
C GLU A 60 -1.15 2.93 -3.40
N PHE A 61 -1.49 1.88 -4.15
CA PHE A 61 -2.28 2.00 -5.37
C PHE A 61 -3.64 2.66 -5.11
N LEU A 62 -4.32 2.27 -4.03
CA LEU A 62 -5.61 2.85 -3.64
C LEU A 62 -5.47 4.35 -3.34
N GLN A 63 -4.41 4.74 -2.65
CA GLN A 63 -4.14 6.14 -2.34
C GLN A 63 -3.90 6.94 -3.63
N ASP A 64 -3.02 6.48 -4.50
CA ASP A 64 -2.69 7.14 -5.75
C ASP A 64 -3.91 7.28 -6.68
N LEU A 65 -4.71 6.21 -6.80
CA LEU A 65 -5.94 6.22 -7.58
C LEU A 65 -6.96 7.21 -7.00
N THR A 66 -7.15 7.20 -5.68
CA THR A 66 -8.07 8.12 -4.99
C THR A 66 -7.64 9.57 -5.18
N ASP A 67 -6.35 9.84 -5.02
CA ASP A 67 -5.75 11.15 -5.23
C ASP A 67 -5.91 11.65 -6.67
N GLY A 68 -5.74 10.75 -7.66
CA GLY A 68 -6.03 11.04 -9.06
C GLY A 68 -7.50 11.42 -9.28
N LEU A 69 -8.42 10.64 -8.71
CA LEU A 69 -9.86 10.86 -8.86
C LEU A 69 -10.35 12.13 -8.19
N ILE A 70 -9.79 12.49 -7.03
CA ILE A 70 -10.09 13.76 -6.36
C ILE A 70 -9.69 14.96 -7.23
N ARG A 71 -8.55 14.87 -7.94
CA ARG A 71 -8.07 15.97 -8.82
C ARG A 71 -8.91 16.16 -10.07
N VAL A 72 -9.52 15.10 -10.60
CA VAL A 72 -10.40 15.19 -11.79
C VAL A 72 -11.86 15.44 -11.43
N ALA A 73 -12.27 15.19 -10.19
CA ALA A 73 -13.62 15.46 -9.73
C ALA A 73 -13.95 16.96 -9.83
N PRO A 74 -15.20 17.34 -10.19
CA PRO A 74 -15.60 18.73 -10.20
C PRO A 74 -15.40 19.39 -8.83
N GLU A 75 -15.02 20.67 -8.81
CA GLU A 75 -14.67 21.39 -7.57
C GLU A 75 -15.82 21.43 -6.54
N GLY A 76 -17.07 21.49 -7.01
CA GLY A 76 -18.27 21.45 -6.17
C GLY A 76 -18.49 20.11 -5.46
N PHE A 77 -17.87 19.03 -5.94
CA PHE A 77 -18.16 17.66 -5.50
C PHE A 77 -17.29 17.29 -4.30
N ARG A 78 -17.58 17.93 -3.16
CA ARG A 78 -16.80 17.81 -1.92
C ARG A 78 -17.19 16.60 -1.08
N ASN A 79 -18.42 16.11 -1.22
CA ASN A 79 -18.86 14.90 -0.54
C ASN A 79 -18.40 13.69 -1.35
N ARG A 80 -17.42 12.96 -0.82
CA ARG A 80 -16.76 11.86 -1.52
C ARG A 80 -16.72 10.59 -0.68
N ARG A 81 -16.81 9.44 -1.35
CA ARG A 81 -16.64 8.12 -0.75
C ARG A 81 -16.05 7.16 -1.76
N ASN A 82 -15.07 6.38 -1.33
CA ASN A 82 -14.46 5.33 -2.12
C ASN A 82 -14.40 4.03 -1.32
N GLU A 83 -14.33 2.91 -2.04
CA GLU A 83 -14.12 1.59 -1.47
C GLU A 83 -13.47 0.71 -2.53
N MET A 84 -12.63 -0.20 -2.06
CA MET A 84 -12.00 -1.20 -2.89
C MET A 84 -12.43 -2.57 -2.42
N THR A 85 -12.79 -3.40 -3.37
CA THR A 85 -12.87 -4.84 -3.21
C THR A 85 -11.65 -5.47 -3.89
N LYS A 86 -11.50 -6.78 -3.77
CA LYS A 86 -10.42 -7.51 -4.45
C LYS A 86 -10.42 -7.30 -5.98
N ASP A 87 -11.60 -7.14 -6.56
CA ASP A 87 -11.78 -7.17 -8.01
C ASP A 87 -12.27 -5.83 -8.58
N SER A 88 -12.58 -4.86 -7.71
CA SER A 88 -13.16 -3.58 -8.14
C SER A 88 -12.86 -2.43 -7.20
N PHE A 89 -12.90 -1.22 -7.75
CA PHE A 89 -12.81 0.01 -7.01
C PHE A 89 -13.98 0.91 -7.42
N PHE A 90 -14.65 1.52 -6.44
CA PHE A 90 -15.66 2.54 -6.70
C PHE A 90 -15.31 3.86 -6.03
N PHE A 91 -15.67 4.96 -6.70
CA PHE A 91 -15.53 6.32 -6.21
C PHE A 91 -16.82 7.09 -6.50
N ILE A 92 -17.40 7.67 -5.46
CA ILE A 92 -18.62 8.46 -5.50
C ILE A 92 -18.23 9.88 -5.11
N ALA A 93 -18.60 10.86 -5.92
CA ALA A 93 -18.43 12.27 -5.62
C ALA A 93 -19.74 13.01 -5.94
N ALA A 94 -20.17 13.89 -5.03
CA ALA A 94 -21.40 14.67 -5.18
C ALA A 94 -21.28 16.05 -4.51
N GLU A 95 -22.07 17.02 -4.98
CA GLU A 95 -22.26 18.30 -4.29
C GLU A 95 -23.10 18.12 -3.02
N GLU A 96 -24.13 17.29 -3.10
CA GLU A 96 -25.03 17.00 -1.99
C GLU A 96 -24.46 15.92 -1.06
N THR A 97 -25.01 15.85 0.15
CA THR A 97 -24.63 14.86 1.15
C THR A 97 -24.88 13.44 0.64
N LEU A 98 -23.89 12.56 0.79
CA LEU A 98 -24.04 11.14 0.47
C LEU A 98 -24.84 10.44 1.57
N THR A 99 -26.13 10.18 1.32
CA THR A 99 -26.97 9.43 2.25
C THR A 99 -26.65 7.93 2.21
N PRO A 100 -26.91 7.18 3.30
CA PRO A 100 -26.73 5.73 3.31
C PRO A 100 -27.47 5.02 2.17
N GLU A 101 -28.67 5.48 1.81
CA GLU A 101 -29.49 4.91 0.75
C GLU A 101 -28.85 5.12 -0.64
N LEU A 102 -28.31 6.32 -0.90
CA LEU A 102 -27.62 6.62 -2.16
C LEU A 102 -26.37 5.75 -2.32
N ILE A 103 -25.62 5.58 -1.23
CA ILE A 103 -24.42 4.74 -1.20
C ILE A 103 -24.80 3.29 -1.48
N ALA A 104 -25.83 2.76 -0.80
CA ALA A 104 -26.30 1.39 -1.00
C ALA A 104 -26.74 1.14 -2.46
N LYS A 105 -27.53 2.05 -3.02
CA LYS A 105 -27.98 1.97 -4.42
C LYS A 105 -26.83 2.03 -5.42
N THR A 106 -25.81 2.83 -5.14
CA THR A 106 -24.62 2.92 -6.02
C THR A 106 -23.83 1.62 -5.97
N LYS A 107 -23.65 1.03 -4.78
CA LYS A 107 -23.00 -0.28 -4.63
C LYS A 107 -23.73 -1.40 -5.38
N GLU A 108 -25.06 -1.40 -5.32
CA GLU A 108 -25.87 -2.37 -6.06
C GLU A 108 -25.63 -2.29 -7.57
N LYS A 109 -25.66 -1.08 -8.14
CA LYS A 109 -25.37 -0.86 -9.56
C LYS A 109 -23.98 -1.31 -9.98
N VAL A 110 -22.96 -1.04 -9.16
CA VAL A 110 -21.58 -1.49 -9.45
C VAL A 110 -21.52 -3.02 -9.50
N ARG A 111 -22.17 -3.70 -8.55
CA ARG A 111 -22.26 -5.18 -8.55
C ARG A 111 -22.99 -5.73 -9.77
N GLU A 112 -24.05 -5.06 -10.24
CA GLU A 112 -24.73 -5.47 -11.47
C GLU A 112 -23.79 -5.40 -12.68
N MET A 113 -22.95 -4.37 -12.77
CA MET A 113 -21.97 -4.21 -13.85
C MET A 113 -20.85 -5.26 -13.80
N GLU A 114 -20.46 -5.72 -12.61
CA GLU A 114 -19.46 -6.79 -12.43
C GLU A 114 -19.97 -8.17 -12.86
N ASN A 115 -21.28 -8.39 -12.84
CA ASN A 115 -21.91 -9.68 -13.17
C ASN A 115 -22.46 -9.76 -14.60
N ALA A 116 -22.25 -8.72 -15.42
CA ALA A 116 -22.73 -8.61 -16.81
C ALA A 116 -21.65 -9.01 -17.82
#